data_AF-A0A8T5S1G3-F1
#
_entry.id   AF-A0A8T5S1G3-F1
#
_cell.length_a   1.000
_cell.length_b   1.000
_cell.length_c   1.000
_cell.angle_alpha   90.00
_cell.angle_beta   90.00
_cell.angle_gamma   90.00
#
_symmetry.space_group_name_H-M   'P 1'
#
loop_
_entity.id
_entity.type
_entity.pdbx_description
1 polymer ?
#
loop_
_entity_poly.entity_id
_entity_poly.type
_entity_poly.pdbx_seq_one_letter_code
_entity_poly.pdbx_strand_id
1 'polypeptide(L)'
;DVDFKEFLKFLQKYLPNYAVPKFIRIIDKFDFTATHKIQKVKLKAEGFNVNEIDAPLFLLLPNSSEYVPLTKEIYQEILEGKYSF
;
A
#
# COMPACT_ATOMS: atom_id res chain seq x y z
N ASP A 1 -13.86 9.80 4.20
CA ASP A 1 -12.42 9.56 3.97
C ASP A 1 -11.86 8.62 5.01
N VAL A 2 -10.83 7.84 4.68
CA VAL A 2 -10.19 6.91 5.62
C VAL A 2 -9.15 7.67 6.45
N ASP A 3 -9.27 7.64 7.78
CA ASP A 3 -8.25 8.20 8.67
C ASP A 3 -7.09 7.20 8.84
N PHE A 4 -6.03 7.42 8.07
CA PHE A 4 -4.86 6.54 8.08
C PHE A 4 -4.01 6.63 9.34
N LYS A 5 -4.13 7.73 10.10
CA LYS A 5 -3.41 7.92 11.36
C LYS A 5 -4.04 7.07 12.46
N GLU A 6 -5.37 7.09 12.55
CA GLU A 6 -6.09 6.23 13.49
C GLU A 6 -5.95 4.75 13.08
N PHE A 7 -6.01 4.44 11.79
CA PHE A 7 -5.79 3.09 11.28
C PHE A 7 -4.41 2.54 11.65
N LEU A 8 -3.35 3.34 11.48
CA LEU A 8 -2.00 2.92 11.87
C LEU A 8 -1.90 2.65 13.38
N LYS A 9 -2.47 3.53 14.22
CA LYS A 9 -2.50 3.32 15.68
C LYS A 9 -3.24 2.05 16.06
N PHE A 10 -4.35 1.77 15.39
CA PHE A 10 -5.09 0.52 15.58
C PHE A 10 -4.21 -0.69 15.23
N LEU A 11 -3.57 -0.69 14.07
CA LEU A 11 -2.67 -1.78 13.67
C LEU A 11 -1.52 -1.96 14.65
N GLN A 12 -0.82 -0.89 15.06
CA GLN A 12 0.28 -0.97 16.02
C GLN A 12 -0.16 -1.46 17.41
N LYS A 13 -1.42 -1.24 17.79
CA LYS A 13 -1.97 -1.74 19.05
C LYS A 13 -2.20 -3.25 19.05
N TYR A 14 -2.57 -3.82 17.89
CA TYR A 14 -2.97 -5.22 17.77
C TYR A 14 -1.96 -6.11 17.02
N LEU A 15 -1.00 -5.50 16.32
CA LEU A 15 0.01 -6.19 15.53
C LEU A 15 1.41 -5.78 16.00
N PRO A 16 2.36 -6.73 16.04
CA PRO A 16 3.76 -6.40 16.22
C PRO A 16 4.28 -5.58 15.02
N ASN A 17 5.34 -4.79 15.22
CA ASN A 17 5.87 -3.88 14.21
C ASN A 17 6.17 -4.54 12.85
N TYR A 18 6.60 -5.81 12.85
CA TYR A 18 6.88 -6.56 11.62
C TYR A 18 5.62 -6.98 10.83
N ALA A 19 4.46 -7.02 11.49
CA ALA A 19 3.19 -7.39 10.87
C ALA A 19 2.37 -6.18 10.40
N VAL A 20 2.82 -4.96 10.71
CA VAL A 20 2.19 -3.74 10.21
C VAL A 20 2.50 -3.60 8.71
N PRO A 21 1.48 -3.58 7.83
CA PRO A 21 1.69 -3.49 6.39
C PRO A 21 2.34 -2.15 6.03
N LYS A 22 3.41 -2.19 5.21
CA LYS A 22 4.09 -0.99 4.70
C LYS A 22 3.37 -0.37 3.50
N PHE A 23 2.66 -1.19 2.73
CA PHE A 23 1.92 -0.77 1.55
C PHE A 23 0.44 -1.17 1.70
N ILE A 24 -0.46 -0.25 1.36
CA ILE A 24 -1.90 -0.46 1.39
C ILE A 24 -2.48 -0.02 0.05
N ARG A 25 -3.10 -0.96 -0.68
CA ARG A 25 -3.83 -0.65 -1.90
C ARG A 25 -5.32 -0.70 -1.62
N ILE A 26 -6.03 0.38 -1.91
CA ILE A 26 -7.49 0.41 -1.84
C ILE A 26 -8.02 0.12 -3.24
N ILE A 27 -8.89 -0.88 -3.36
CA ILE A 27 -9.49 -1.30 -4.62
C ILE A 27 -11.00 -1.30 -4.43
N ASP A 28 -11.72 -0.50 -5.21
CA ASP A 28 -13.18 -0.34 -5.06
C ASP A 28 -13.96 -1.58 -5.51
N LYS A 29 -13.45 -2.30 -6.53
CA LYS A 29 -14.03 -3.53 -7.04
C LYS A 29 -12.94 -4.54 -7.32
N PHE A 30 -13.05 -5.70 -6.69
CA PHE A 30 -12.30 -6.86 -7.15
C PHE A 30 -12.93 -7.34 -8.45
N ASP A 31 -12.18 -7.35 -9.55
CA ASP A 31 -12.60 -8.04 -10.78
C ASP A 31 -12.67 -9.54 -10.49
N PHE A 32 -13.86 -10.00 -10.12
CA PHE A 32 -14.15 -11.42 -10.00
C PHE A 32 -14.32 -11.98 -11.42
N THR A 33 -13.42 -12.86 -11.84
CA THR A 33 -13.69 -13.72 -12.99
C THR A 33 -14.86 -14.65 -12.66
N ALA A 34 -15.50 -15.27 -13.66
CA ALA A 34 -16.68 -16.16 -13.53
C ALA A 34 -16.51 -17.34 -12.54
N THR A 35 -15.32 -17.50 -11.93
CA THR A 35 -14.99 -18.51 -10.91
C THR A 35 -14.65 -17.93 -9.52
N HIS A 36 -15.00 -16.66 -9.24
CA HIS A 36 -14.73 -16.00 -7.94
C HIS A 36 -13.25 -15.96 -7.52
N LYS A 37 -12.31 -16.24 -8.43
CA LYS A 37 -10.87 -16.21 -8.15
C LYS A 37 -10.34 -14.79 -8.34
N ILE A 38 -9.79 -14.24 -7.26
CA ILE A 38 -8.95 -13.04 -7.27
C ILE A 38 -7.78 -13.30 -8.22
N GLN A 39 -7.57 -12.45 -9.22
CA GLN A 39 -6.40 -12.51 -10.10
C GLN A 39 -5.14 -12.04 -9.35
N LYS A 40 -4.70 -12.81 -8.35
CA LYS A 40 -3.49 -12.53 -7.54
C LYS A 40 -2.24 -12.36 -8.40
N VAL A 41 -2.20 -13.00 -9.58
CA VAL A 41 -1.10 -12.88 -10.54
C VAL A 41 -0.97 -11.45 -11.07
N LYS A 42 -2.09 -10.81 -11.41
CA LYS A 42 -2.12 -9.43 -11.91
C LYS A 42 -1.68 -8.45 -10.81
N LEU A 43 -2.24 -8.59 -9.60
CA LEU A 43 -1.84 -7.76 -8.45
C LEU A 43 -0.36 -7.91 -8.08
N LYS A 44 0.19 -9.13 -8.21
CA LYS A 44 1.62 -9.39 -7.97
C LYS A 44 2.50 -8.80 -9.09
N ALA A 45 2.04 -8.84 -10.34
CA ALA A 45 2.76 -8.27 -11.48
C ALA A 45 2.81 -6.74 -11.42
N GLU A 46 1.68 -6.08 -11.11
CA GLU A 46 1.58 -4.63 -10.94
C GLU A 46 2.43 -4.11 -9.75
N GLY A 47 2.57 -4.94 -8.70
CA GLY A 47 3.43 -4.65 -7.55
C GLY A 47 3.03 -3.34 -6.85
N PHE A 48 3.99 -2.41 -6.75
CA PHE A 48 3.81 -1.04 -6.25
C PHE A 48 4.11 0.01 -7.34
N ASN A 49 4.08 -0.38 -8.62
CA ASN A 49 4.36 0.52 -9.73
C ASN A 49 3.20 1.50 -9.92
N VAL A 50 3.40 2.73 -9.49
CA VAL A 50 2.44 3.85 -9.63
C VAL A 50 2.04 4.16 -11.07
N ASN A 51 2.78 3.65 -12.07
CA ASN A 51 2.43 3.85 -13.48
C ASN A 51 1.52 2.74 -14.04
N GLU A 52 1.47 1.58 -13.39
CA GLU A 52 0.65 0.44 -13.81
C GLU A 52 -0.61 0.28 -12.95
N ILE A 53 -0.63 0.89 -11.77
CA ILE A 53 -1.72 0.79 -10.81
C ILE A 53 -2.66 1.99 -10.96
N ASP A 54 -3.88 1.71 -11.41
CA ASP A 54 -4.96 2.70 -11.54
C ASP A 54 -5.81 2.83 -10.26
N ALA A 55 -5.22 2.52 -9.10
CA ALA A 55 -5.90 2.47 -7.82
C ALA A 55 -5.11 3.22 -6.72
N PRO A 56 -5.78 3.83 -5.72
CA PRO A 56 -5.09 4.50 -4.63
C PRO A 56 -4.17 3.55 -3.86
N LEU A 57 -2.87 3.86 -3.89
CA LEU A 57 -1.84 3.13 -3.16
C LEU A 57 -1.24 4.05 -2.10
N PHE A 58 -1.13 3.53 -0.88
CA PHE A 58 -0.62 4.25 0.28
C PHE A 58 0.58 3.52 0.86
N LEU A 59 1.48 4.29 1.47
CA LEU A 59 2.77 3.85 1.97
C LEU A 59 2.97 4.33 3.40
N LEU A 60 3.53 3.48 4.25
CA LEU A 60 4.05 3.88 5.55
C LEU A 60 5.56 4.16 5.45
N LEU A 61 5.91 5.44 5.38
CA LEU A 61 7.31 5.86 5.39
C LEU A 61 7.98 5.57 6.75
N PRO A 62 9.29 5.28 6.76
CA PRO A 62 10.05 5.21 8.00
C PRO A 62 9.95 6.55 8.74
N ASN A 63 9.64 6.50 10.04
CA ASN A 63 9.36 7.65 10.90
C ASN A 63 8.07 8.44 10.60
N SER A 64 7.20 7.95 9.72
CA SER A 64 5.86 8.54 9.54
C SER A 64 4.90 8.07 10.63
N SER A 65 3.96 8.96 10.97
CA SER A 65 2.86 8.67 11.92
C SER A 65 1.54 8.30 11.24
N GLU A 66 1.54 8.24 9.90
CA GLU A 66 0.37 7.92 9.08
C GLU A 66 0.78 7.35 7.73
N TYR A 67 -0.17 6.72 7.03
CA TYR A 67 0.03 6.29 5.65
C TYR A 67 -0.12 7.50 4.71
N VAL A 68 0.85 7.65 3.81
CA VAL A 68 0.87 8.72 2.80
C VAL A 68 0.55 8.16 1.42
N PRO A 69 -0.12 8.92 0.53
CA PRO A 69 -0.33 8.49 -0.85
C PRO A 69 1.00 8.24 -1.56
N LEU A 70 1.13 7.14 -2.29
CA LEU A 70 2.31 6.85 -3.09
C LEU A 70 2.25 7.67 -4.38
N THR A 71 2.92 8.82 -4.37
CA THR A 71 3.10 9.66 -5.55
C THR A 71 4.24 9.15 -6.43
N LYS A 72 4.30 9.62 -7.68
CA LYS A 72 5.43 9.33 -8.59
C LYS A 72 6.77 9.77 -8.01
N GLU A 73 6.79 10.87 -7.26
CA GLU A 73 7.98 11.39 -6.59
C GLU A 73 8.46 10.42 -5.51
N ILE A 74 7.59 10.03 -4.57
CA ILE A 74 7.93 9.08 -3.51
C ILE A 74 8.33 7.72 -4.12
N TYR A 75 7.66 7.29 -5.17
CA TYR A 75 8.03 6.07 -5.90
C TYR A 75 9.48 6.14 -6.43
N GLN A 76 9.89 7.26 -7.04
CA GLN A 76 11.28 7.45 -7.48
C GLN A 76 12.25 7.47 -6.29
N GLU A 77 11.91 8.15 -5.20
CA GLU A 77 12.77 8.20 -4.00
C GLU A 77 12.97 6.82 -3.36
N ILE A 78 11.95 5.94 -3.39
CA ILE A 78 12.08 4.54 -2.98
C ILE A 78 13.04 3.79 -3.90
N LEU A 79 12.94 3.98 -5.22
CA LEU A 79 13.83 3.34 -6.19
C LEU A 79 15.28 3.83 -6.06
N GLU A 80 15.48 5.09 -5.70
CA GLU A 80 16.78 5.69 -5.39
C GLU A 80 17.34 5.24 -4.03
N GLY A 81 16.57 4.51 -3.23
CA GLY A 81 16.99 4.01 -1.91
C GLY A 81 17.05 5.08 -0.83
N LYS A 82 16.32 6.20 -0.98
CA LYS A 82 16.30 7.29 0.02
C LYS A 82 15.59 6.92 1.32
N TYR A 83 14.76 5.87 1.31
CA TYR A 83 14.01 5.40 2.46
C TYR A 83 14.50 4.03 2.93
N SER A 84 14.78 3.90 4.23
CA SER A 84 15.12 2.63 4.89
C SER A 84 13.86 2.02 5.50
N PHE A 85 13.32 0.95 4.90
CA PHE A 85 12.08 0.30 5.34
C PHE A 85 12.27 -0.82 6.36
#